data_AF-A0A7J8Q5Q4-F1
#
_entry.id   AF-A0A7J8Q5Q4-F1
#
_cell.length_a   1.000
_cell.length_b   1.000
_cell.length_c   1.000
_cell.angle_alpha   90.00
_cell.angle_beta   90.00
_cell.angle_gamma   90.00
#
_symmetry.space_group_name_H-M   'P 1'
#
loop_
_entity.id
_entity.type
_entity.pdbx_description
1 polymer ?
#
loop_
_entity_poly.entity_id
_entity_poly.type
_entity_poly.pdbx_seq_one_letter_code
_entity_poly.pdbx_strand_id
1 'polypeptide(L)'
;MALLQLHHLTLHSLPFTPKLHHSRFSTRKYLRFSFSASASTTMAKQVLVPVANGTEPMEAVITIDVLRRSGAEVTVASVEKELRVDACHGVKIVADALVGDCKDTGFDLIALPVSSFPSLFFFWL
;
A
#
# COMPACT_ATOMS: atom_id res chain seq x y z
N MET A 1 -39.98 -13.82 62.41
CA MET A 1 -38.75 -14.12 61.64
C MET A 1 -38.29 -12.83 60.97
N ALA A 2 -37.21 -12.27 61.53
CA ALA A 2 -36.28 -11.24 61.02
C ALA A 2 -36.77 -10.13 60.06
N LEU A 3 -36.92 -8.93 60.64
CA LEU A 3 -36.27 -7.65 60.29
C LEU A 3 -35.15 -7.70 59.22
N LEU A 4 -35.19 -6.84 58.18
CA LEU A 4 -34.35 -5.62 58.04
C LEU A 4 -34.49 -4.91 56.66
N GLN A 5 -34.41 -3.59 56.74
CA GLN A 5 -34.53 -2.55 55.71
C GLN A 5 -33.25 -2.37 54.86
N LEU A 6 -33.42 -1.71 53.69
CA LEU A 6 -32.50 -0.81 52.94
C LEU A 6 -31.07 -1.33 52.66
N HIS A 7 -30.52 -1.17 51.46
CA HIS A 7 -29.80 0.04 51.09
C HIS A 7 -29.51 0.03 49.57
N HIS A 8 -29.82 1.16 48.96
CA HIS A 8 -29.30 1.70 47.70
C HIS A 8 -27.83 1.31 47.41
N LEU A 9 -27.57 0.66 46.27
CA LEU A 9 -26.24 0.62 45.65
C LEU A 9 -26.36 0.74 44.13
N THR A 10 -26.40 2.00 43.69
CA THR A 10 -25.92 2.46 42.39
C THR A 10 -24.60 1.78 42.04
N LEU A 11 -24.56 0.97 40.98
CA LEU A 11 -23.32 0.47 40.41
C LEU A 11 -22.55 1.65 39.81
N HIS A 12 -21.68 2.21 40.63
CA HIS A 12 -20.69 3.19 40.25
C HIS A 12 -19.78 2.55 39.20
N SER A 13 -19.82 3.08 37.99
CA SER A 13 -18.86 2.78 36.93
C SER A 13 -17.44 2.99 37.45
N LEU A 14 -16.70 1.91 37.64
CA LEU A 14 -15.26 1.97 37.85
C LEU A 14 -14.60 2.31 36.51
N PRO A 15 -13.78 3.36 36.41
CA PRO A 15 -13.00 3.60 35.22
C PRO A 15 -11.94 2.49 35.12
N PHE A 16 -12.13 1.58 34.16
CA PHE A 16 -11.05 0.76 33.66
C PHE A 16 -9.98 1.71 33.09
N THR A 17 -8.93 1.97 33.87
CA THR A 17 -7.74 2.62 33.37
C THR A 17 -6.82 1.53 32.81
N PRO A 18 -6.61 1.44 31.48
CA PRO A 18 -5.57 0.58 30.97
C PRO A 18 -4.23 1.19 31.37
N LYS A 19 -3.50 0.55 32.30
CA LYS A 19 -2.08 0.81 32.48
C LYS A 19 -1.36 0.36 31.21
N LEU A 20 -1.17 1.29 30.28
CA LEU A 20 -0.28 1.10 29.14
C LEU A 20 1.14 0.98 29.67
N HIS A 21 1.66 -0.25 29.67
CA HIS A 21 3.07 -0.51 29.87
C HIS A 21 3.82 0.05 28.65
N HIS A 22 4.39 1.23 28.82
CA HIS A 22 5.17 1.94 27.81
C HIS A 22 6.48 1.20 27.57
N SER A 23 6.45 0.13 26.76
CA SER A 23 7.67 -0.37 26.16
C SER A 23 8.25 0.78 25.33
N ARG A 24 9.45 1.26 25.68
CA ARG A 24 10.19 2.25 24.89
C ARG A 24 10.40 1.67 23.49
N PHE A 25 9.49 2.00 22.59
CA PHE A 25 9.64 1.69 21.18
C PHE A 25 10.73 2.61 20.65
N SER A 26 11.92 2.05 20.53
CA SER A 26 13.08 2.69 19.92
C SER A 26 12.66 3.33 18.61
N THR A 27 12.85 4.64 18.52
CA THR A 27 12.61 5.51 17.37
C THR A 27 13.41 5.02 16.17
N ARG A 28 12.88 4.03 15.44
CA ARG A 28 13.32 3.75 14.07
C ARG A 28 12.84 4.92 13.21
N LYS A 29 13.78 5.87 13.02
CA LYS A 29 13.93 6.79 11.89
C LYS A 29 12.72 6.78 10.95
N TYR A 30 11.69 7.57 11.28
CA TYR A 30 10.70 7.96 10.30
C TYR A 30 11.45 8.69 9.19
N LEU A 31 11.54 8.07 8.00
CA LEU A 31 12.07 8.68 6.80
C LEU A 31 11.19 9.91 6.51
N ARG A 32 11.67 11.10 6.86
CA ARG A 32 11.02 12.36 6.53
C ARG A 32 11.24 12.61 5.04
N PHE A 33 10.36 12.05 4.19
CA PHE A 33 10.28 12.43 2.77
C PHE A 33 9.96 13.92 2.70
N SER A 34 10.99 14.72 2.45
CA SER A 34 10.85 16.15 2.26
C SER A 34 10.57 16.39 0.78
N PHE A 35 9.30 16.60 0.42
CA PHE A 35 8.93 16.96 -0.95
C PHE A 35 9.29 18.43 -1.18
N SER A 36 10.40 18.67 -1.89
CA SER A 36 10.72 20.00 -2.41
C SER A 36 10.00 20.17 -3.75
N ALA A 37 8.89 20.89 -3.73
CA ALA A 37 8.15 21.22 -4.95
C ALA A 37 8.89 22.33 -5.70
N SER A 38 9.78 21.96 -6.62
CA SER A 38 10.30 22.90 -7.62
C SER A 38 9.26 23.03 -8.73
N ALA A 39 8.56 24.16 -8.76
CA ALA A 39 7.62 24.49 -9.82
C ALA A 39 8.40 24.77 -11.12
N SER A 40 8.75 23.70 -11.82
CA SER A 40 9.05 23.74 -13.24
C SER A 40 7.83 23.22 -13.97
N THR A 41 7.35 23.93 -14.99
CA THR A 41 6.41 23.41 -15.98
C THR A 41 7.08 22.25 -16.73
N THR A 42 7.10 21.08 -16.10
CA THR A 42 7.60 19.85 -16.67
C THR A 42 6.41 18.97 -16.99
N MET A 43 6.39 18.43 -18.21
CA MET A 43 5.43 17.42 -18.64
C MET A 43 5.28 16.36 -17.55
N ALA A 44 4.05 15.93 -17.28
CA ALA A 44 3.78 14.87 -16.30
C ALA A 44 4.65 13.65 -16.64
N LYS A 45 5.38 13.17 -15.64
CA LYS A 45 6.31 12.04 -15.80
C LYS A 45 5.53 10.77 -16.05
N GLN A 46 5.89 10.04 -17.11
CA GLN A 46 5.24 8.79 -17.50
C GLN A 46 5.89 7.63 -16.75
N VAL A 47 5.10 6.87 -16.01
CA VAL A 47 5.60 5.75 -15.19
C VAL A 47 4.84 4.48 -15.52
N LEU A 48 5.57 3.40 -15.75
CA LEU A 48 5.03 2.06 -15.93
C LEU A 48 5.17 1.26 -14.63
N VAL A 49 4.07 0.67 -14.15
CA VAL A 49 4.09 -0.29 -13.03
C VAL A 49 3.58 -1.63 -13.57
N PRO A 50 4.49 -2.56 -13.92
CA PRO A 50 4.08 -3.89 -14.35
C PRO A 50 3.58 -4.72 -13.15
N VAL A 51 2.49 -5.44 -13.36
CA VAL A 51 1.89 -6.38 -12.40
C VAL A 51 1.74 -7.74 -13.06
N ALA A 52 2.00 -8.80 -12.30
CA ALA A 52 1.96 -10.18 -12.76
C ALA A 52 1.39 -11.09 -11.67
N ASN A 53 1.06 -12.32 -12.03
CA ASN A 53 0.56 -13.27 -11.04
C ASN A 53 1.59 -13.45 -9.91
N GLY A 54 1.14 -13.35 -8.66
CA GLY A 54 2.01 -13.38 -7.48
C GLY A 54 2.68 -12.04 -7.11
N THR A 55 2.37 -10.93 -7.77
CA THR A 55 2.79 -9.59 -7.29
C THR A 55 2.36 -9.37 -5.83
N GLU A 56 3.23 -8.77 -5.01
CA GLU A 56 2.88 -8.38 -3.65
C GLU A 56 1.95 -7.14 -3.70
N PRO A 57 0.68 -7.27 -3.27
CA PRO A 57 -0.32 -6.25 -3.52
C PRO A 57 -0.07 -4.95 -2.74
N MET A 58 0.54 -5.01 -1.55
CA MET A 58 0.80 -3.78 -0.78
C MET A 58 1.86 -2.92 -1.46
N GLU A 59 2.97 -3.49 -1.90
CA GLU A 59 4.02 -2.78 -2.63
C GLU A 59 3.52 -2.19 -3.94
N ALA A 60 2.75 -2.94 -4.72
CA ALA A 60 2.19 -2.46 -5.98
C ALA A 60 1.27 -1.25 -5.74
N VAL A 61 0.29 -1.39 -4.85
CA VAL A 61 -0.69 -0.34 -4.58
C VAL A 61 -0.04 0.90 -3.95
N ILE A 62 0.88 0.72 -3.00
CA ILE A 62 1.60 1.85 -2.38
C ILE A 62 2.44 2.60 -3.42
N THR A 63 3.15 1.87 -4.29
CA THR A 63 3.97 2.49 -5.34
C THR A 63 3.13 3.31 -6.31
N ILE A 64 2.03 2.72 -6.81
CA ILE A 64 1.09 3.39 -7.71
C ILE A 64 0.51 4.63 -7.04
N ASP A 65 0.05 4.51 -5.80
CA ASP A 65 -0.60 5.59 -5.06
C ASP A 65 0.36 6.76 -4.79
N VAL A 66 1.59 6.48 -4.33
CA VAL A 66 2.59 7.53 -4.07
C VAL A 66 2.98 8.25 -5.36
N LEU A 67 3.20 7.53 -6.46
CA LEU A 67 3.59 8.12 -7.74
C LEU A 67 2.47 8.99 -8.32
N ARG A 68 1.22 8.51 -8.30
CA ARG A 68 0.06 9.31 -8.72
C ARG A 68 -0.10 10.56 -7.86
N ARG A 69 0.09 10.46 -6.53
CA ARG A 69 0.06 11.62 -5.62
C ARG A 69 1.21 12.60 -5.84
N SER A 70 2.32 12.17 -6.44
CA SER A 70 3.43 13.05 -6.83
C SER A 70 3.18 13.83 -8.14
N GLY A 71 2.08 13.56 -8.84
CA GLY A 71 1.74 14.18 -10.13
C GLY A 71 2.27 13.43 -11.35
N ALA A 72 2.76 12.20 -11.17
CA ALA A 72 3.15 11.34 -12.28
C ALA A 72 1.93 10.66 -12.94
N GLU A 73 2.00 10.43 -14.24
CA GLU A 73 1.03 9.63 -14.99
C GLU A 73 1.46 8.17 -14.93
N VAL A 74 0.73 7.37 -14.16
CA VAL A 74 1.09 5.98 -13.86
C VAL A 74 0.17 5.04 -14.64
N THR A 75 0.77 4.25 -15.53
CA THR A 75 0.14 3.13 -16.24
C THR A 75 0.44 1.83 -15.50
N VAL A 76 -0.60 1.15 -15.02
CA VAL A 76 -0.48 -0.20 -14.48
C VAL A 76 -0.61 -1.19 -15.63
N ALA A 77 0.43 -1.97 -15.91
CA ALA A 77 0.44 -2.90 -17.04
C ALA A 77 0.44 -4.36 -16.56
N SER A 78 -0.52 -5.14 -17.03
CA SER A 78 -0.52 -6.58 -16.78
C SER A 78 0.49 -7.27 -17.69
N VAL A 79 1.37 -8.08 -17.10
CA VAL A 79 2.29 -8.97 -17.83
C VAL A 79 1.56 -10.22 -18.35
N GLU A 80 0.38 -10.49 -17.81
CA GLU A 80 -0.46 -11.63 -18.19
C GLU A 80 -1.20 -11.39 -19.51
N LYS A 81 -1.96 -12.39 -19.97
CA LYS A 81 -2.81 -12.28 -21.17
C LYS A 81 -4.07 -11.44 -20.94
N GLU A 82 -4.42 -11.20 -19.68
CA GLU A 82 -5.63 -10.51 -19.27
C GLU A 82 -5.28 -9.31 -18.38
N LEU A 83 -6.16 -8.31 -18.34
CA LEU A 83 -5.99 -7.14 -17.46
C LEU A 83 -6.13 -7.50 -15.98
N ARG A 84 -6.79 -8.61 -15.66
CA ARG A 84 -6.96 -9.08 -14.28
C ARG A 84 -5.79 -9.97 -13.89
N VAL A 85 -5.16 -9.64 -12.79
CA VAL A 85 -3.99 -10.34 -12.25
C VAL A 85 -4.31 -10.90 -10.87
N ASP A 86 -3.96 -12.17 -10.66
CA ASP A 86 -4.07 -12.83 -9.36
C ASP A 86 -2.78 -12.56 -8.55
N ALA A 87 -2.83 -11.53 -7.72
CA ALA A 87 -1.75 -11.14 -6.82
C ALA A 87 -1.64 -12.11 -5.62
N CYS A 88 -0.60 -11.94 -4.80
CA CYS A 88 -0.45 -12.71 -3.58
C CYS A 88 -1.67 -12.55 -2.63
N HIS A 89 -1.86 -13.54 -1.75
CA HIS A 89 -2.91 -13.54 -0.73
C HIS A 89 -4.36 -13.50 -1.25
N GLY A 90 -4.59 -13.90 -2.50
CA GLY A 90 -5.92 -13.93 -3.11
C GLY A 90 -6.46 -12.55 -3.51
N VAL A 91 -5.61 -11.53 -3.52
CA VAL A 91 -5.96 -10.19 -4.00
C VAL A 91 -5.99 -10.19 -5.53
N LYS A 92 -6.98 -9.53 -6.11
CA LYS A 92 -7.10 -9.36 -7.56
C LYS A 92 -6.80 -7.90 -7.92
N ILE A 93 -5.84 -7.68 -8.80
CA ILE A 93 -5.51 -6.35 -9.33
C ILE A 93 -6.03 -6.28 -10.76
N VAL A 94 -6.69 -5.17 -11.11
CA VAL A 94 -7.08 -4.89 -12.49
C VAL A 94 -6.14 -3.83 -13.02
N ALA A 95 -5.35 -4.18 -14.04
CA ALA A 95 -4.42 -3.30 -14.72
C ALA A 95 -5.15 -2.36 -15.69
N ASP A 96 -4.48 -1.26 -16.03
CA ASP A 96 -4.96 -0.26 -16.97
C ASP A 96 -4.77 -0.73 -18.43
N ALA A 97 -3.67 -1.45 -18.71
CA ALA A 97 -3.30 -1.95 -20.03
C ALA A 97 -2.58 -3.31 -19.96
N LEU A 98 -2.40 -3.99 -21.10
CA LEU A 98 -1.48 -5.12 -21.21
C LEU A 98 -0.07 -4.61 -21.51
N VAL A 99 0.96 -5.31 -21.03
CA VAL A 99 2.36 -5.00 -21.35
C VAL A 99 2.64 -5.04 -22.85
N GLY A 100 1.87 -5.86 -23.58
CA GLY A 100 1.92 -5.94 -25.04
C GLY A 100 1.56 -4.63 -25.73
N ASP A 101 0.66 -3.85 -25.14
CA ASP A 101 0.15 -2.59 -25.69
C ASP A 101 1.10 -1.41 -25.36
N CYS A 102 1.93 -1.56 -24.33
CA CYS A 102 2.85 -0.51 -23.87
C CYS A 102 4.19 -0.48 -24.63
N LYS A 103 4.43 -1.39 -25.58
CA LYS A 103 5.74 -1.56 -26.25
C LYS A 103 6.23 -0.33 -27.01
N ASP A 104 5.31 0.42 -27.60
CA ASP A 104 5.63 1.61 -28.39
C ASP A 104 5.55 2.91 -27.56
N THR A 105 5.29 2.80 -26.25
CA THR A 105 5.17 3.93 -25.34
C THR A 105 6.48 4.15 -24.58
N GLY A 106 6.98 5.39 -24.57
CA GLY A 106 8.16 5.77 -23.79
C GLY A 106 7.80 6.11 -22.34
N PHE A 107 8.52 5.53 -21.38
CA PHE A 107 8.34 5.81 -19.95
C PHE A 107 9.60 6.44 -19.35
N ASP A 108 9.42 7.43 -18.47
CA ASP A 108 10.50 8.03 -17.68
C ASP A 108 11.00 7.08 -16.57
N LEU A 109 10.13 6.18 -16.10
CA LEU A 109 10.40 5.24 -15.01
C LEU A 109 9.61 3.94 -15.20
N ILE A 110 10.23 2.81 -14.86
CA ILE A 110 9.57 1.52 -14.69
C ILE A 110 9.76 1.11 -13.22
N ALA A 111 8.67 1.06 -12.46
CA ALA A 111 8.71 0.73 -11.04
C ALA A 111 8.23 -0.70 -10.81
N LEU A 112 9.13 -1.58 -10.36
CA LEU A 112 8.87 -3.01 -10.18
C LEU A 112 8.47 -3.30 -8.72
N PRO A 113 7.19 -3.59 -8.42
CA PRO A 113 6.82 -4.10 -7.11
C PRO A 113 7.44 -5.50 -6.91
N VAL A 114 8.22 -5.67 -5.85
CA VAL A 114 9.01 -6.88 -5.60
C VAL A 114 8.22 -7.84 -4.73
N SER A 115 7.70 -8.92 -5.33
CA SER A 115 7.31 -10.07 -4.52
C SER A 115 8.55 -10.78 -3.99
N SER A 116 8.55 -11.17 -2.72
CA SER A 116 9.63 -11.99 -2.12
C SER A 116 9.81 -13.39 -2.76
N PHE A 117 9.08 -13.71 -3.84
CA PHE A 117 9.21 -14.98 -4.54
C PHE A 117 10.19 -14.86 -5.72
N PRO A 118 11.15 -15.80 -5.87
CA PRO A 118 12.21 -15.73 -6.87
C PRO A 118 11.75 -15.85 -8.33
N SER A 119 10.44 -15.96 -8.60
CA SER A 119 9.88 -16.15 -9.94
C SER A 119 9.84 -14.88 -10.80
N LEU A 120 9.82 -13.68 -10.22
CA LEU A 120 9.75 -12.42 -11.00
C LEU A 120 11.12 -11.94 -11.53
N PHE A 121 12.24 -12.48 -11.02
CA PHE A 121 13.56 -12.15 -11.55
C PHE A 121 13.78 -12.66 -12.99
N PHE A 122 12.96 -13.62 -13.43
CA PHE A 122 13.11 -14.28 -14.74
C PHE A 122 12.24 -13.70 -15.86
N PHE A 123 11.34 -12.75 -15.57
CA PHE A 123 10.46 -12.17 -16.59
C PHE A 123 10.99 -10.87 -17.20
N TRP A 124 12.10 -10.34 -16.68
CA TRP A 124 12.66 -9.04 -17.08
C TRP A 124 14.09 -9.13 -17.64
N LEU A 125 14.62 -10.34 -17.82
CA LEU A 125 15.89 -10.63 -18.51
C LEU A 125 15.62 -11.53 -19.72
#